data_AF-A0AAU7PUL7-F1
#
_entry.id   AF-A0AAU7PUL7-F1
#
_cell.length_a   1.000
_cell.length_b   1.000
_cell.length_c   1.000
_cell.angle_alpha   90.00
_cell.angle_beta   90.00
_cell.angle_gamma   90.00
#
_symmetry.space_group_name_H-M   'P 1'
#
loop_
_entity.id
_entity.type
_entity.pdbx_description
1 polymer ?
#
loop_
_entity_poly.entity_id
_entity_poly.type
_entity_poly.pdbx_seq_one_letter_code
_entity_poly.pdbx_strand_id
1 'polypeptide(L)' 'MINLVRYGKENCATVILEGILYADWYQRLFEVIKDEFANQIHAYYFDIPFEETLFRHKTKPNAGEFGEADMKGMC' A
#
# COMPACT_ATOMS: atom_id res chain seq x y z
N MET A 1 10.71 4.96 3.10
CA MET A 1 9.36 5.03 3.71
C MET A 1 9.39 5.28 5.22
N ILE A 2 10.15 4.50 6.01
CA ILE A 2 10.22 4.68 7.47
C ILE A 2 10.55 6.13 7.90
N ASN A 3 11.57 6.75 7.30
CA ASN A 3 11.93 8.14 7.64
C ASN A 3 10.83 9.15 7.29
N LEU A 4 10.05 8.90 6.22
CA LEU A 4 8.92 9.77 5.84
C LEU A 4 7.77 9.65 6.83
N VAL A 5 7.50 8.42 7.29
CA VAL A 5 6.49 8.15 8.33
C VAL A 5 6.86 8.87 9.63
N ARG A 6 8.13 8.79 10.06
CA ARG A 6 8.63 9.49 11.25
C ARG A 6 8.53 11.00 11.11
N TYR A 7 8.95 11.52 9.95
CA TYR A 7 8.81 12.93 9.65
C TYR A 7 7.33 13.37 9.71
N GLY A 8 6.43 12.61 9.11
CA GLY A 8 4.99 12.89 9.16
C GLY A 8 4.43 12.87 10.59
N LYS A 9 4.85 11.91 11.42
CA LYS A 9 4.46 11.84 12.84
C LYS A 9 4.86 13.12 13.61
N GLU A 10 6.03 13.67 13.33
CA GLU A 10 6.54 14.87 14.01
C GLU A 10 5.94 16.17 13.48
N ASN A 11 5.51 16.20 12.21
CA ASN A 11 5.17 17.44 11.50
C ASN A 11 3.71 17.52 11.04
N CYS A 12 2.92 16.46 11.18
CA CYS A 12 1.54 16.40 10.71
C CYS A 12 0.62 15.87 11.80
N ALA A 13 -0.61 16.41 11.86
CA ALA A 13 -1.64 15.90 12.77
C ALA A 13 -2.13 14.49 12.36
N THR A 14 -2.00 14.13 11.08
CA THR A 14 -2.42 12.83 10.54
C THR A 14 -1.52 12.45 9.38
N VAL A 15 -1.16 11.16 9.31
CA VAL A 15 -0.37 10.58 8.23
C VAL A 15 -1.20 9.53 7.52
N ILE A 16 -1.31 9.63 6.20
CA ILE A 16 -1.96 8.64 5.35
C ILE A 16 -0.87 7.92 4.56
N LEU A 17 -0.75 6.61 4.76
CA LEU A 17 0.10 5.74 3.96
C LEU A 17 -0.79 4.98 2.97
N GLU A 18 -0.65 5.26 1.68
CA GLU A 18 -1.48 4.70 0.61
C GLU A 18 -0.61 4.10 -0.50
N GLY A 19 -1.12 3.02 -1.12
CA GLY A 19 -0.46 2.30 -2.20
C GLY A 19 -0.75 0.79 -2.17
N ILE A 20 -0.07 0.04 -3.04
CA ILE A 20 -0.07 -1.43 -3.03
C ILE A 20 0.96 -1.88 -1.98
N LEU A 21 0.51 -2.05 -0.74
CA LEU A 21 1.37 -2.32 0.41
C LEU A 21 1.39 -3.81 0.75
N TYR A 22 1.98 -4.61 -0.15
CA TYR A 22 2.09 -6.07 0.04
C TYR A 22 2.79 -6.43 1.36
N ALA A 23 2.12 -7.23 2.19
CA ALA A 23 2.49 -7.38 3.60
C ALA A 23 3.90 -7.95 3.80
N ASP A 24 4.31 -8.93 3.00
CA ASP A 24 5.63 -9.55 3.18
C ASP A 24 6.77 -8.58 2.85
N TRP A 25 6.58 -7.70 1.85
CA TRP A 25 7.59 -6.72 1.47
C TRP A 25 7.67 -5.58 2.49
N TYR A 26 6.53 -5.18 3.04
CA TYR A 26 6.41 -4.04 3.94
C TYR A 26 6.29 -4.41 5.41
N GLN A 27 6.49 -5.68 5.78
CA GLN A 27 6.40 -6.15 7.17
C GLN A 27 7.21 -5.27 8.12
N ARG A 28 8.48 -5.00 7.77
CA ARG A 28 9.35 -4.18 8.61
C ARG A 28 8.84 -2.73 8.77
N LEU A 29 8.22 -2.18 7.73
CA LEU A 29 7.62 -0.85 7.80
C LEU A 29 6.42 -0.86 8.76
N PHE A 30 5.56 -1.87 8.68
CA PHE A 30 4.38 -1.97 9.54
C PHE A 30 4.74 -2.17 11.01
N GLU A 31 5.77 -2.97 11.30
CA GLU A 31 6.32 -3.11 12.65
C GLU A 31 6.76 -1.74 13.20
N VAL A 32 7.52 -0.97 12.42
CA VAL A 32 7.97 0.36 12.83
C VAL A 32 6.80 1.31 13.00
N ILE A 33 5.80 1.31 12.11
CA ILE A 33 4.61 2.16 12.25
C ILE A 33 3.87 1.81 13.55
N LYS A 34 3.72 0.53 13.87
CA LYS A 34 3.08 0.04 15.09
C LYS A 34 3.75 0.61 16.34
N ASP A 35 5.08 0.58 16.38
CA ASP A 35 5.87 1.10 17.49
C ASP A 35 5.81 2.63 17.56
N GLU A 36 5.96 3.32 16.43
CA GLU A 36 5.99 4.77 16.37
C GLU A 36 4.64 5.41 16.72
N PHE A 37 3.52 4.82 16.33
CA PHE A 37 2.19 5.39 16.51
C PHE A 37 1.45 4.84 17.74
N ALA A 38 2.10 4.02 18.57
CA ALA A 38 1.51 3.43 19.78
C ALA A 38 0.13 2.80 19.55
N ASN A 39 -0.02 2.07 18.43
CA ASN A 39 -1.27 1.47 17.96
C ASN A 39 -2.42 2.45 17.61
N GLN A 40 -2.17 3.76 17.49
CA GLN A 40 -3.11 4.73 16.90
C GLN A 40 -3.10 4.62 15.37
N ILE A 41 -3.45 3.43 14.88
CA ILE A 41 -3.38 3.06 13.46
C ILE A 41 -4.75 2.57 13.05
N HIS A 42 -5.22 3.09 11.92
CA HIS A 42 -6.44 2.64 11.28
C HIS A 42 -6.06 2.03 9.92
N ALA A 43 -6.29 0.73 9.77
CA ALA A 43 -6.00 0.01 8.54
C ALA A 43 -7.26 -0.11 7.69
N TYR A 44 -7.16 0.33 6.43
CA TYR A 44 -8.22 0.22 5.44
C TYR A 44 -7.63 -0.46 4.21
N TYR A 45 -8.35 -1.44 3.67
CA TYR A 45 -7.97 -2.11 2.43
C TYR A 45 -9.17 -2.17 1.51
N PHE A 46 -8.90 -2.14 0.21
CA PHE A 46 -9.90 -2.39 -0.80
C PHE A 46 -10.06 -3.90 -0.95
N ASP A 47 -11.18 -4.45 -0.46
CA ASP A 47 -11.57 -5.83 -0.69
C ASP A 47 -12.16 -5.95 -2.11
N ILE A 48 -11.27 -5.98 -3.10
CA ILE A 48 -11.62 -6.01 -4.53
C ILE A 48 -11.06 -7.29 -5.14
N PRO A 49 -11.89 -8.06 -5.88
CA PRO A 49 -11.41 -9.24 -6.60
C PRO A 49 -10.29 -8.90 -7.59
N PHE A 50 -9.39 -9.86 -7.80
CA PHE A 50 -8.30 -9.68 -8.75
C PHE A 50 -8.82 -9.42 -10.18
N GLU A 51 -9.92 -10.06 -10.56
CA GLU A 51 -10.58 -9.90 -11.86
C GLU A 51 -11.03 -8.46 -12.09
N GLU A 52 -11.56 -7.80 -11.06
CA GLU A 52 -11.95 -6.38 -11.12
C GLU A 52 -10.70 -5.49 -11.23
N THR A 53 -9.63 -5.85 -10.54
CA THR A 53 -8.35 -5.13 -10.64
C THR A 53 -7.75 -5.23 -12.05
N LEU A 54 -7.82 -6.42 -12.68
CA LEU A 54 -7.43 -6.62 -14.08
C LEU A 54 -8.32 -5.83 -15.04
N PHE A 55 -9.63 -5.83 -14.82
CA PHE A 55 -10.57 -5.10 -15.66
C PHE A 55 -10.27 -3.60 -15.65
N ARG A 56 -10.04 -3.01 -14.46
CA ARG A 56 -9.66 -1.60 -14.30
C ARG A 56 -8.27 -1.30 -14.87
N HIS A 57 -7.32 -2.24 -14.83
CA HIS A 57 -6.00 -2.05 -15.43
C HIS A 57 -6.07 -1.86 -16.95
N LYS A 58 -6.99 -2.57 -17.64
CA LYS A 58 -7.19 -2.44 -19.09
C LYS A 58 -7.55 -1.03 -19.55
N THR A 59 -8.05 -0.17 -18.66
CA THR A 59 -8.39 1.22 -18.98
C THR A 59 -7.25 2.20 -18.72
N LYS A 60 -6.11 1.76 -18.18
CA LYS A 60 -4.97 2.63 -17.88
C LYS A 60 -4.08 2.83 -19.11
N PRO A 61 -3.42 4.00 -19.26
CA PRO A 61 -2.49 4.24 -20.37
C PRO A 61 -1.36 3.22 -20.47
N ASN A 62 -0.94 2.64 -19.34
CA ASN A 62 0.13 1.64 -19.25
C ASN A 62 -0.37 0.19 -19.32
N ALA A 63 -1.60 -0.06 -19.76
CA ALA A 63 -2.18 -1.41 -19.84
C ALA A 63 -1.37 -2.39 -20.71
N GLY A 64 -0.56 -1.88 -21.66
CA GLY A 64 0.30 -2.68 -22.52
C GLY A 64 1.70 -2.96 -21.96
N GLU A 65 2.07 -2.37 -20.82
CA GLU A 65 3.42 -2.51 -20.26
C GLU A 65 3.59 -3.77 -19.40
N PHE A 66 2.52 -4.21 -18.74
CA PHE A 66 2.49 -5.40 -17.91
C PHE A 66 1.07 -5.99 -17.85
N GLY A 67 0.99 -7.30 -17.70
CA GLY A 67 -0.24 -8.07 -17.84
C GLY A 67 -0.63 -8.84 -16.58
N GLU A 68 -1.58 -9.76 -16.76
CA GLU A 68 -2.14 -10.56 -15.67
C GLU A 68 -1.07 -11.32 -14.86
N ALA A 69 -0.07 -11.92 -15.55
CA ALA A 69 0.98 -12.68 -14.90
C ALA A 69 1.83 -11.82 -13.95
N ASP A 70 2.15 -10.59 -14.37
CA ASP A 70 2.92 -9.63 -13.56
C ASP A 70 2.11 -9.15 -12.35
N MET A 71 0.81 -8.93 -12.55
CA MET A 71 -0.10 -8.45 -11.49
C MET A 71 -0.43 -9.51 -10.45
N LYS A 72 -0.48 -10.81 -10.81
CA LYS A 72 -0.71 -11.90 -9.85
C LYS A 72 0.36 -12.00 -8.77
N GLY A 73 1.60 -11.60 -9.09
CA GLY A 73 2.70 -11.58 -8.12
C GLY A 73 2.61 -10.45 -7.08
N MET A 74 1.58 -9.60 -7.16
CA MET A 74 1.38 -8.43 -6.31
C MET A 74 0.10 -8.52 -5.45
N CYS A 75 -0.62 -9.64 -5.53
CA CYS A 75 -1.86 -9.90 -4.79
C CYS A 75 -1.64 -10.83 -3.60
#